data_AF-A0A520HQF7-F1
#
_entry.id   AF-A0A520HQF7-F1
#
_cell.length_a   1.000
_cell.length_b   1.000
_cell.length_c   1.000
_cell.angle_alpha   90.00
_cell.angle_beta   90.00
_cell.angle_gamma   90.00
#
_symmetry.space_group_name_H-M   'P 1'
#
loop_
_entity.id
_entity.type
_entity.pdbx_description
1 polymer ?
#
loop_
_entity_poly.entity_id
_entity_poly.type
_entity_poly.pdbx_seq_one_letter_code
_entity_poly.pdbx_strand_id
1 'polypeptide(L)'
;MWLGDDAPPRGDAIWVQARSDAPGRGTITGADVAVAQGDPESVERLWLTLAERAETLMPRGDAVAFRESERAACRVALSAIEQDEADALIVAEQLRLAIRALGGILGVDATEVMLDTLFGRFCIGK
;
A
#
# COMPACT_ATOMS: atom_id res chain seq x y z
N MET A 1 9.38 -5.56 8.09
CA MET A 1 10.17 -5.67 9.33
C MET A 1 10.51 -7.13 9.55
N TRP A 2 11.70 -7.42 10.05
CA TRP A 2 12.20 -8.76 10.34
C TRP A 2 12.80 -8.81 11.74
N LEU A 3 12.40 -9.81 12.54
CA LEU A 3 12.81 -9.97 13.94
C LEU A 3 13.68 -11.22 14.18
N GLY A 4 13.95 -11.98 13.12
CA GLY A 4 14.75 -13.20 13.20
C GLY A 4 16.24 -12.89 13.39
N ASP A 5 16.99 -13.88 13.88
CA ASP A 5 18.43 -13.74 14.10
C ASP A 5 19.25 -13.97 12.82
N ASP A 6 18.63 -14.54 11.78
CA ASP A 6 19.21 -14.70 10.44
C ASP A 6 18.88 -13.48 9.55
N ALA A 7 19.63 -13.32 8.45
CA ALA A 7 19.41 -12.23 7.50
C ALA A 7 17.96 -12.22 6.97
N PRO A 8 17.34 -11.04 6.78
CA PRO A 8 15.98 -10.95 6.30
C PRO A 8 15.85 -11.53 4.88
N PRO A 9 14.75 -12.24 4.59
CA PRO A 9 14.52 -12.82 3.26
C PRO A 9 14.23 -11.78 2.18
N ARG A 10 14.01 -10.50 2.57
CA ARG A 10 13.76 -9.37 1.67
C ARG A 10 14.75 -8.25 1.96
N GLY A 11 15.37 -7.71 0.92
CA GLY A 11 16.32 -6.59 1.04
C GLY A 11 15.69 -5.26 1.48
N ASP A 12 14.37 -5.12 1.40
CA ASP A 12 13.64 -3.93 1.84
C ASP A 12 13.12 -4.01 3.29
N ALA A 13 13.36 -5.12 3.98
CA ALA A 13 12.94 -5.27 5.37
C ALA A 13 13.89 -4.52 6.32
N ILE A 14 13.32 -3.82 7.30
CA ILE A 14 14.08 -3.33 8.47
C ILE A 14 14.33 -4.54 9.39
N TRP A 15 15.60 -4.87 9.60
CA TRP A 15 16.07 -5.94 10.47
C TRP A 15 16.27 -5.41 11.89
N VAL A 16 15.45 -5.92 12.81
CA VAL A 16 15.43 -5.50 14.22
C VAL A 16 16.02 -6.60 15.08
N GLN A 17 17.11 -6.31 15.78
CA GLN A 17 17.60 -7.15 16.87
C GLN A 17 16.73 -6.90 18.11
N ALA A 18 15.68 -7.71 18.28
CA ALA A 18 14.80 -7.63 19.44
C ALA A 18 15.47 -8.18 20.71
N ARG A 19 15.18 -7.57 21.87
CA ARG A 19 15.68 -8.00 23.18
C ARG A 19 17.21 -8.08 23.23
N SER A 20 17.88 -7.06 22.71
CA SER A 20 19.34 -7.02 22.59
C SER A 20 20.07 -7.06 23.95
N ASP A 21 19.36 -6.76 25.03
CA ASP A 21 19.82 -6.82 26.42
C ASP A 21 19.51 -8.15 27.14
N ALA A 22 18.88 -9.11 26.46
CA ALA A 22 18.60 -10.40 27.08
C ALA A 22 19.91 -11.14 27.44
N PRO A 23 19.99 -11.79 28.62
CA PRO A 23 21.16 -12.57 29.00
C PRO A 23 21.49 -13.65 27.95
N GLY A 24 22.76 -13.72 27.53
CA GLY A 24 23.21 -14.67 26.51
C GLY A 24 22.84 -14.30 25.07
N ARG A 25 22.25 -13.12 24.83
CA ARG A 25 22.03 -12.59 23.47
C ARG A 25 23.36 -12.12 22.88
N GLY A 26 23.74 -12.66 21.72
CA GLY A 26 24.87 -12.18 20.94
C GLY A 26 24.54 -10.92 20.13
N THR A 27 25.55 -10.23 19.61
CA THR A 27 25.37 -9.14 18.66
C THR A 27 25.05 -9.70 17.28
N ILE A 28 23.99 -9.18 16.64
CA ILE A 28 23.63 -9.56 15.27
C ILE A 28 24.33 -8.57 14.33
N THR A 29 25.28 -9.05 13.54
CA THR A 29 25.98 -8.21 12.57
C THR A 29 25.07 -7.95 11.38
N GLY A 30 24.83 -6.67 11.06
CA GLY A 30 23.98 -6.26 9.94
C GLY A 30 22.53 -5.96 10.29
N ALA A 31 22.13 -6.05 11.57
CA ALA A 31 20.84 -5.54 12.00
C ALA A 31 20.79 -4.01 11.85
N ASP A 32 19.67 -3.47 11.37
CA ASP A 32 19.47 -2.03 11.17
C ASP A 32 19.29 -1.31 12.52
N VAL A 33 18.60 -1.96 13.47
CA VAL A 33 18.33 -1.39 14.79
C VAL A 33 18.25 -2.48 15.85
N ALA A 34 18.79 -2.19 17.04
CA ALA A 34 18.70 -3.06 18.21
C ALA A 34 17.77 -2.43 19.26
N VAL A 35 16.89 -3.25 19.82
CA VAL A 35 15.89 -2.85 20.83
C VAL A 35 16.15 -3.61 22.12
N ALA A 36 16.33 -2.86 23.20
CA ALA A 36 16.58 -3.37 24.54
C ALA A 36 15.46 -2.93 25.49
N GLN A 37 15.08 -3.80 26.42
CA GLN A 37 14.11 -3.47 27.46
C GLN A 37 14.65 -2.43 28.45
N GLY A 38 15.95 -2.50 28.76
CA GLY A 38 16.64 -1.57 29.65
C GLY A 38 17.01 -0.21 29.02
N ASP A 39 16.76 -0.03 27.72
CA ASP A 39 17.06 1.20 26.99
C ASP A 39 15.81 1.73 26.27
N PRO A 40 15.06 2.66 26.89
CA PRO A 40 13.89 3.27 26.27
C PRO A 40 14.19 4.02 24.97
N GLU A 41 15.40 4.59 24.82
CA GLU A 41 15.81 5.30 23.60
C GLU A 41 15.98 4.33 22.42
N SER A 42 16.18 3.04 22.68
CA SER A 42 16.23 2.02 21.63
C SER A 42 14.92 1.89 20.85
N VAL A 43 13.78 2.12 21.53
CA VAL A 43 12.45 2.13 20.88
C VAL A 43 12.25 3.42 20.09
N GLU A 44 12.76 4.55 20.58
CA GLU A 44 12.75 5.81 19.84
C GLU A 44 13.58 5.72 18.55
N ARG A 45 14.77 5.11 18.62
CA ARG A 45 15.59 4.82 17.43
C ARG A 45 14.85 3.95 16.41
N LEU A 46 14.14 2.92 16.88
CA LEU A 46 13.27 2.11 16.00
C LEU A 46 12.17 2.95 15.34
N TRP A 47 11.52 3.83 16.08
CA TRP A 47 10.49 4.73 15.53
C TRP A 47 11.05 5.67 14.47
N LEU A 48 12.23 6.25 14.69
CA LEU A 48 12.90 7.10 13.70
C LEU A 48 13.25 6.33 12.43
N THR A 49 13.84 5.13 12.54
CA THR A 49 14.13 4.28 11.38
C THR A 49 12.87 3.91 10.59
N LEU A 50 11.75 3.67 11.29
CA LEU A 50 10.46 3.40 10.64
C LEU A 50 9.91 4.63 9.92
N ALA A 51 9.97 5.80 10.56
CA ALA A 51 9.50 7.05 9.98
C ALA A 51 10.29 7.41 8.72
N GLU A 52 11.63 7.36 8.79
CA GLU A 52 12.50 7.62 7.63
C GLU A 52 12.18 6.67 6.48
N ARG A 53 12.00 5.37 6.75
CA ARG A 53 11.63 4.40 5.71
C ARG A 53 10.24 4.69 5.15
N ALA A 54 9.27 5.01 6.00
CA ALA A 54 7.91 5.32 5.57
C ALA A 54 7.88 6.55 4.66
N GLU A 55 8.64 7.60 4.96
CA GLU A 55 8.75 8.79 4.12
C GLU A 55 9.24 8.48 2.70
N THR A 56 10.13 7.49 2.53
CA THR A 56 10.59 7.06 1.20
C THR A 56 9.55 6.24 0.42
N LEU A 57 8.60 5.61 1.12
CA LEU A 57 7.57 4.74 0.52
C LEU A 57 6.25 5.47 0.29
N MET A 58 6.00 6.52 1.07
CA MET A 58 4.79 7.31 0.94
C MET A 58 4.89 8.20 -0.30
N PRO A 59 3.81 8.29 -1.09
CA PRO A 59 3.69 9.34 -2.10
C PRO A 59 3.93 10.70 -1.44
N ARG A 60 4.55 11.64 -2.17
CA ARG A 60 4.68 13.04 -1.71
C ARG A 60 3.31 13.53 -1.25
N GLY A 61 3.25 14.33 -0.18
CA GLY A 61 2.00 14.73 0.48
C GLY A 61 1.00 15.50 -0.39
N ASP A 62 1.37 15.84 -1.62
CA ASP A 62 0.54 16.44 -2.68
C ASP A 62 -0.07 15.41 -3.64
N ALA A 63 0.29 14.12 -3.54
CA ALA A 63 -0.28 13.05 -4.33
C ALA A 63 -1.64 12.65 -3.78
N VAL A 64 -2.66 12.67 -4.65
CA VAL A 64 -4.01 12.23 -4.31
C VAL A 64 -3.98 10.77 -3.85
N ALA A 65 -4.33 10.55 -2.58
CA ALA A 65 -4.39 9.20 -2.01
C ALA A 65 -5.65 8.48 -2.50
N PHE A 66 -5.54 7.76 -3.61
CA PHE A 66 -6.64 6.93 -4.13
C PHE A 66 -6.85 5.65 -3.31
N ARG A 67 -8.12 5.29 -3.10
CA ARG A 67 -8.52 3.94 -2.63
C ARG A 67 -8.18 2.90 -3.70
N GLU A 68 -8.10 1.63 -3.32
CA GLU A 68 -7.77 0.58 -4.29
C GLU A 68 -8.78 0.49 -5.45
N SER A 69 -10.07 0.72 -5.17
CA SER A 69 -11.11 0.79 -6.21
C SER A 69 -10.89 1.94 -7.19
N GLU A 70 -10.43 3.09 -6.71
CA GLU A 70 -10.17 4.27 -7.54
C GLU A 70 -8.91 4.05 -8.40
N ARG A 71 -7.87 3.43 -7.82
CA ARG A 71 -6.69 3.00 -8.58
C ARG A 71 -7.06 2.00 -9.67
N ALA A 72 -7.94 1.05 -9.37
CA ALA A 72 -8.42 0.08 -10.35
C ALA A 72 -9.17 0.76 -11.50
N ALA A 73 -10.06 1.71 -11.20
CA ALA A 73 -10.74 2.51 -12.21
C ALA A 73 -9.78 3.33 -13.07
N CYS A 74 -8.75 3.97 -12.47
CA CYS A 74 -7.70 4.65 -13.22
C CYS A 74 -6.93 3.71 -14.15
N ARG A 75 -6.58 2.49 -13.70
CA ARG A 75 -5.90 1.48 -14.55
C ARG A 75 -6.76 1.08 -15.75
N VAL A 76 -8.05 0.86 -15.55
CA VAL A 76 -8.99 0.52 -16.64
C VAL A 76 -9.03 1.66 -17.66
N ALA A 77 -9.23 2.90 -17.20
CA ALA A 77 -9.28 4.06 -18.08
C ALA A 77 -7.99 4.24 -18.87
N LEU A 78 -6.83 4.10 -18.21
CA LEU A 78 -5.53 4.20 -18.86
C LEU A 78 -5.36 3.11 -19.92
N SER A 79 -5.66 1.85 -19.58
CA SER A 79 -5.51 0.73 -20.50
C SER A 79 -6.36 0.86 -21.77
N ALA A 80 -7.54 1.48 -21.65
CA ALA A 80 -8.42 1.76 -22.78
C ALA A 80 -7.88 2.90 -23.67
N ILE A 81 -7.28 3.93 -23.07
CA ILE A 81 -6.74 5.09 -23.79
C ILE A 81 -5.40 4.77 -24.47
N GLU A 82 -4.58 3.89 -23.89
CA GLU A 82 -3.27 3.53 -24.41
C GLU A 82 -3.30 2.57 -25.62
N GLN A 83 -4.50 2.07 -26.01
CA GLN A 83 -4.63 1.23 -27.20
C GLN A 83 -4.37 2.06 -28.47
N ASP A 84 -3.36 1.67 -29.25
CA ASP A 84 -3.11 2.23 -30.58
C ASP A 84 -4.10 1.62 -31.58
N GLU A 85 -5.22 2.30 -31.79
CA GLU A 85 -6.32 1.86 -32.65
C GLU A 85 -6.75 2.97 -33.61
N ALA A 86 -6.97 2.61 -34.87
CA ALA A 86 -7.31 3.55 -35.94
C ALA A 86 -8.81 3.51 -36.32
N ASP A 87 -9.52 2.43 -36.00
CA ASP A 87 -10.95 2.36 -36.23
C ASP A 87 -11.72 3.26 -35.26
N ALA A 88 -12.38 4.28 -35.81
CA ALA A 88 -13.13 5.27 -35.05
C ALA A 88 -14.24 4.66 -34.17
N LEU A 89 -14.83 3.53 -34.58
CA LEU A 89 -15.85 2.85 -33.78
C LEU A 89 -15.25 2.21 -32.53
N ILE A 90 -14.08 1.60 -32.68
CA ILE A 90 -13.36 0.95 -31.57
C ILE A 90 -12.81 2.02 -30.62
N VAL A 91 -12.23 3.09 -31.15
CA VAL A 91 -11.79 4.26 -30.36
C VAL A 91 -12.94 4.84 -29.55
N ALA A 92 -14.12 5.02 -30.16
CA ALA A 92 -15.30 5.52 -29.46
C ALA A 92 -15.71 4.61 -28.30
N GLU A 93 -15.61 3.29 -28.46
CA GLU A 93 -15.93 2.34 -27.38
C GLU A 93 -14.89 2.37 -26.27
N GLN A 94 -13.60 2.45 -26.58
CA GLN A 94 -12.55 2.61 -25.57
C GLN A 94 -12.73 3.88 -24.74
N LEU A 95 -13.11 4.99 -25.38
CA LEU A 95 -13.43 6.23 -24.68
C LEU A 95 -14.66 6.11 -23.78
N ARG A 96 -15.71 5.39 -24.21
CA ARG A 96 -16.88 5.10 -23.35
C ARG A 96 -16.47 4.30 -22.11
N LEU A 97 -15.62 3.29 -22.27
CA LEU A 97 -15.10 2.49 -21.17
C LEU A 97 -14.28 3.34 -20.18
N ALA A 98 -13.40 4.19 -20.69
CA ALA A 98 -12.62 5.11 -19.86
C ALA A 98 -13.49 6.12 -19.10
N ILE A 99 -14.47 6.74 -19.77
CA ILE A 99 -15.40 7.68 -19.15
C ILE A 99 -16.22 7.01 -18.05
N ARG A 100 -16.73 5.79 -18.27
CA ARG A 100 -17.49 5.05 -17.26
C ARG A 100 -16.63 4.70 -16.04
N ALA A 101 -15.41 4.22 -16.25
CA ALA A 101 -14.49 3.90 -15.16
C ALA A 101 -14.18 5.14 -14.30
N LEU A 102 -13.90 6.29 -14.93
CA LEU A 102 -13.67 7.56 -14.24
C LEU A 102 -14.95 8.12 -13.58
N GLY A 103 -16.11 7.93 -14.21
CA GLY A 103 -17.42 8.30 -13.66
C GLY A 103 -17.72 7.58 -12.34
N GLY A 104 -17.25 6.34 -12.19
CA GLY A 104 -17.31 5.58 -10.93
C GLY A 104 -16.49 6.20 -9.79
N ILE A 105 -15.37 6.87 -10.10
CA ILE A 105 -14.57 7.62 -9.11
C ILE A 105 -15.31 8.88 -8.66
N LEU A 106 -15.94 9.58 -9.62
CA LEU A 106 -16.66 10.83 -9.38
C LEU A 106 -18.07 10.65 -8.80
N GLY A 107 -18.56 9.40 -8.71
CA GLY A 107 -19.90 9.07 -8.24
C GLY A 107 -21.02 9.48 -9.21
N VAL A 108 -20.69 9.72 -10.48
CA VAL A 108 -21.63 10.19 -11.51
C VAL A 108 -22.49 9.03 -12.06
N ASP A 109 -22.01 7.78 -11.93
CA ASP A 109 -22.73 6.54 -12.30
C ASP A 109 -22.95 5.62 -11.07
N ALA A 110 -23.58 6.15 -10.02
CA ALA A 110 -23.73 5.49 -8.72
C ALA A 110 -25.04 4.70 -8.55
N THR A 111 -25.38 3.78 -9.47
CA THR A 111 -26.51 2.84 -9.25
C THR A 111 -26.06 1.41 -8.97
N GLU A 112 -24.99 0.89 -9.57
CA GLU A 112 -24.56 -0.51 -9.40
C GLU A 112 -23.62 -0.74 -8.21
N VAL A 113 -22.60 0.11 -8.03
CA VAL A 113 -21.61 -0.03 -6.93
C VAL A 113 -22.23 0.23 -5.55
N MET A 114 -23.30 1.04 -5.52
CA MET A 114 -24.03 1.36 -4.30
C MET A 114 -24.73 0.12 -3.73
N LEU A 115 -25.26 -0.79 -4.58
CA LEU A 115 -25.98 -1.98 -4.12
C LEU A 115 -25.03 -3.05 -3.55
N ASP A 116 -23.92 -3.34 -4.24
CA ASP A 116 -22.95 -4.33 -3.75
C ASP A 116 -22.28 -3.89 -2.44
N THR A 117 -22.07 -2.59 -2.25
CA THR A 117 -21.53 -2.05 -1.00
C THR A 117 -22.56 -2.04 0.13
N LEU A 118 -23.84 -1.80 -0.19
CA LEU A 118 -24.95 -1.83 0.78
C LEU A 118 -25.23 -3.24 1.31
N PHE A 119 -25.10 -4.28 0.48
CA PHE A 119 -25.43 -5.65 0.87
C PHE A 119 -24.21 -6.54 1.17
N GLY A 120 -23.01 -6.17 0.72
CA GLY A 120 -21.78 -6.96 0.93
C GLY A 120 -21.14 -6.83 2.31
N ARG A 121 -21.52 -5.84 3.13
CA ARG A 121 -20.93 -5.60 4.47
C ARG A 121 -21.82 -5.99 5.65
N PHE A 122 -23.04 -6.46 5.41
CA PHE A 122 -23.84 -7.07 6.46
C PHE A 122 -23.45 -8.54 6.60
N CYS A 123 -22.69 -8.86 7.64
CA CYS A 123 -22.76 -10.20 8.20
C CYS A 123 -24.22 -10.45 8.64
N ILE A 124 -24.97 -11.27 7.90
CA ILE A 124 -26.17 -11.89 8.45
C ILE A 124 -25.69 -12.85 9.54
N GLY A 125 -25.70 -12.37 10.79
CA GLY A 125 -25.49 -13.18 11.98
C GLY A 125 -24.17 -12.96 12.72
N LYS A 126 -24.08 -11.88 13.49
CA LYS A 126 -23.71 -11.86 14.92
C LYS A 126 -23.94 -10.47 15.51
#